data_AF-A0A366D7G4-F1
#
_entry.id   AF-A0A366D7G4-F1
#
_cell.length_a   1.000
_cell.length_b   1.000
_cell.length_c   1.000
_cell.angle_alpha   90.00
_cell.angle_beta   90.00
_cell.angle_gamma   90.00
#
_symmetry.space_group_name_H-M   'P 1'
#
loop_
_entity.id
_entity.type
_entity.pdbx_description
1 polymer ?
#
loop_
_entity_poly.entity_id
_entity_poly.type
_entity_poly.pdbx_seq_one_letter_code
_entity_poly.pdbx_strand_id
1 'polypeptide(L)'
;MNSRVEVADLPTGLTFDDVLLVPAASDVIPSGVNTTTRVSRNVTLSVPIVSAAMDTVTEARMAIAMARNGGLGVLHRNLPVAEQAGQVEIVKRSESGMVSDPITCAPGATLQDVDDLCAR
;
A
#
# COMPACT_ATOMS: atom_id res chain seq x y z
N MET A 1 -33.02 -10.78 40.97
CA MET A 1 -32.85 -11.31 39.61
C MET A 1 -33.66 -10.40 38.68
N ASN A 2 -33.06 -9.92 37.59
CA ASN A 2 -33.53 -8.90 36.63
C ASN A 2 -33.23 -7.43 36.96
N SER A 3 -32.02 -6.99 36.61
CA SER A 3 -31.80 -5.63 36.12
C SER A 3 -31.51 -5.72 34.62
N ARG A 4 -32.59 -5.70 33.80
CA ARG A 4 -32.45 -5.42 32.36
C ARG A 4 -31.96 -3.98 32.24
N VAL A 5 -30.77 -3.79 31.67
CA VAL A 5 -30.31 -2.48 31.25
C VAL A 5 -31.30 -2.00 30.19
N GLU A 6 -31.99 -0.89 30.45
CA GLU A 6 -32.73 -0.17 29.41
C GLU A 6 -31.72 0.24 28.34
N VAL A 7 -31.85 -0.32 27.14
CA VAL A 7 -31.08 0.13 25.97
C VAL A 7 -31.69 1.47 25.56
N ALA A 8 -31.26 2.54 26.22
CA ALA A 8 -31.55 3.90 25.83
C ALA A 8 -31.02 4.18 24.42
N ASP A 9 -31.74 5.02 23.66
CA ASP A 9 -31.50 5.45 22.27
C ASP A 9 -30.02 5.40 21.85
N LEU A 10 -29.63 4.30 21.20
CA LEU A 10 -28.33 4.19 20.55
C LEU A 10 -28.44 4.81 19.14
N PRO A 11 -27.43 5.58 18.70
CA PRO A 11 -27.45 6.14 17.36
C PRO A 11 -27.41 5.02 16.31
N THR A 12 -28.27 5.15 15.30
CA THR A 12 -28.30 4.23 14.15
C THR A 12 -27.02 4.34 13.34
N GLY A 13 -26.36 3.21 13.09
CA GLY A 13 -25.24 3.11 12.14
C GLY A 13 -25.73 2.73 10.75
N LEU A 14 -25.09 3.27 9.70
CA LEU A 14 -25.38 2.95 8.30
C LEU A 14 -24.17 2.25 7.66
N THR A 15 -24.43 1.30 6.78
CA THR A 15 -23.43 0.67 5.89
C THR A 15 -23.57 1.17 4.45
N PHE A 16 -22.71 0.70 3.54
CA PHE A 16 -22.70 1.10 2.14
C PHE A 16 -24.03 0.82 1.43
N ASP A 17 -24.67 -0.31 1.72
CA ASP A 17 -25.92 -0.73 1.06
C ASP A 17 -27.16 0.05 1.56
N ASP A 18 -27.04 0.82 2.65
CA ASP A 18 -28.15 1.59 3.21
C ASP A 18 -28.34 2.95 2.51
N VAL A 19 -27.37 3.38 1.69
CA VAL A 19 -27.31 4.75 1.16
C VAL A 19 -26.95 4.80 -0.31
N LEU A 20 -27.37 5.87 -0.98
CA LEU A 20 -26.97 6.21 -2.34
C LEU A 20 -26.51 7.67 -2.39
N LEU A 21 -25.57 7.96 -3.30
CA LEU A 21 -25.19 9.33 -3.61
C LEU A 21 -26.30 9.99 -4.43
N VAL A 22 -26.80 11.14 -3.97
CA VAL A 22 -27.78 11.94 -4.72
C VAL A 22 -27.06 12.68 -5.84
N PRO A 23 -27.47 12.52 -7.12
CA PRO A 23 -26.88 13.27 -8.22
C PRO A 23 -27.05 14.78 -8.05
N ALA A 24 -26.03 15.54 -8.47
CA ALA A 24 -26.05 17.01 -8.49
C ALA A 24 -25.57 17.53 -9.85
N ALA A 25 -25.89 18.79 -10.15
CA ALA A 25 -25.33 19.45 -11.33
C ALA A 25 -23.80 19.47 -11.25
N SER A 26 -23.13 19.17 -12.36
CA SER A 26 -21.67 19.11 -12.46
C SER A 26 -21.21 19.75 -13.77
N ASP A 27 -20.27 20.69 -13.65
CA ASP A 27 -19.55 21.27 -14.79
C ASP A 27 -18.21 20.54 -15.05
N VAL A 28 -17.95 19.46 -14.32
CA VAL A 28 -16.70 18.68 -14.40
C VAL A 28 -16.93 17.40 -15.20
N ILE A 29 -16.03 17.14 -16.15
CA ILE A 29 -15.96 15.86 -16.86
C ILE A 29 -15.22 14.81 -16.02
N PRO A 30 -15.63 13.53 -16.00
CA PRO A 30 -15.02 12.51 -15.15
C PRO A 30 -13.50 12.37 -15.29
N SER A 31 -12.96 12.49 -16.51
CA SER A 31 -11.52 12.41 -16.77
C SER A 31 -10.70 13.58 -16.23
N GLY A 32 -11.35 14.69 -15.86
CA GLY A 32 -10.73 15.88 -15.29
C GLY A 32 -10.76 15.92 -13.76
N VAL A 33 -11.35 14.91 -13.10
CA VAL A 33 -11.44 14.86 -11.64
C VAL A 33 -10.08 14.55 -11.04
N ASN A 34 -9.68 15.32 -10.02
CA ASN A 34 -8.46 15.06 -9.26
C ASN A 34 -8.74 14.08 -8.11
N THR A 35 -8.13 12.89 -8.17
CA THR A 35 -8.26 11.83 -7.16
C THR A 35 -7.15 11.85 -6.10
N THR A 36 -6.28 12.86 -6.11
CA THR A 36 -5.16 12.97 -5.18
C THR A 36 -5.67 13.06 -3.74
N THR A 37 -5.10 12.25 -2.84
CA THR A 37 -5.49 12.21 -1.43
C THR A 37 -4.28 12.09 -0.51
N ARG A 38 -4.48 12.24 0.79
CA ARG A 38 -3.44 12.07 1.81
C ARG A 38 -3.80 10.92 2.73
N VAL A 39 -2.94 9.91 2.79
CA VAL A 39 -3.09 8.78 3.71
C VAL A 39 -2.45 9.08 5.08
N SER A 40 -1.50 10.00 5.13
CA SER A 40 -0.90 10.47 6.39
C SER A 40 -0.46 11.92 6.29
N ARG A 41 0.10 12.45 7.40
CA ARG A 41 0.70 13.79 7.44
C ARG A 41 1.81 14.00 6.41
N ASN A 42 2.46 12.95 5.92
CA ASN A 42 3.64 13.06 5.05
C ASN A 42 3.52 12.25 3.75
N VAL A 43 2.39 11.58 3.51
CA VAL A 43 2.22 10.69 2.35
C VAL A 43 0.97 11.08 1.57
N THR A 44 1.19 11.48 0.33
CA THR A 44 0.17 11.79 -0.67
C THR A 44 0.09 10.66 -1.69
N LEU A 45 -1.11 10.27 -2.10
CA LEU A 45 -1.39 9.27 -3.13
C LEU A 45 -2.09 9.96 -4.31
N SER A 46 -1.81 9.52 -5.54
CA SER A 46 -2.52 9.99 -6.74
C SER A 46 -3.92 9.39 -6.86
N VAL A 47 -4.12 8.20 -6.29
CA VAL A 47 -5.38 7.46 -6.28
C VAL A 47 -5.69 7.00 -4.84
N PRO A 48 -6.93 7.13 -4.34
CA PRO A 48 -7.29 6.83 -2.95
C PRO A 48 -7.48 5.31 -2.71
N ILE A 49 -6.54 4.49 -3.15
CA ILE A 49 -6.60 3.03 -3.03
C ILE A 49 -5.37 2.52 -2.29
N VAL A 50 -5.63 1.68 -1.27
CA VAL A 50 -4.63 1.01 -0.46
C VAL A 50 -4.93 -0.48 -0.42
N SER A 51 -3.94 -1.33 -0.70
CA SER A 51 -4.11 -2.79 -0.58
C SER A 51 -4.03 -3.22 0.89
N ALA A 52 -4.86 -4.18 1.28
CA ALA A 52 -4.91 -4.70 2.64
C ALA A 52 -3.59 -5.36 3.10
N ALA A 53 -3.26 -5.22 4.39
CA ALA A 53 -2.09 -5.82 5.02
C ALA A 53 -2.30 -7.32 5.33
N MET A 54 -2.57 -8.12 4.30
CA MET A 54 -2.86 -9.55 4.39
C MET A 54 -1.82 -10.36 3.59
N ASP A 55 -1.45 -11.53 4.11
CA ASP A 55 -0.46 -12.43 3.50
C ASP A 55 -0.87 -12.88 2.09
N THR A 56 -2.15 -13.14 1.88
CA THR A 56 -2.68 -13.52 0.57
C THR A 56 -2.89 -12.33 -0.38
N VAL A 57 -2.60 -11.10 0.05
CA VAL A 57 -2.90 -9.89 -0.72
C VAL A 57 -1.63 -9.11 -1.05
N THR A 58 -0.82 -8.78 -0.05
CA THR A 58 0.22 -7.75 -0.22
C THR A 58 1.59 -8.14 0.32
N GLU A 59 2.41 -8.63 -0.61
CA GLU A 59 3.87 -8.69 -0.53
C GLU A 59 4.52 -7.68 -1.49
N ALA A 60 5.84 -7.69 -1.66
CA ALA A 60 6.59 -6.69 -2.44
C ALA A 60 6.03 -6.50 -3.85
N ARG A 61 5.67 -7.59 -4.55
CA ARG A 61 5.15 -7.51 -5.92
C ARG A 61 3.86 -6.70 -6.01
N MET A 62 2.94 -6.90 -5.07
CA MET A 62 1.69 -6.13 -5.01
C MET A 62 1.97 -4.69 -4.59
N ALA A 63 2.84 -4.47 -3.60
CA ALA A 63 3.16 -3.12 -3.14
C ALA A 63 3.80 -2.25 -4.24
N ILE A 64 4.68 -2.83 -5.06
CA ILE A 64 5.25 -2.17 -6.26
C ILE A 64 4.15 -1.83 -7.26
N ALA A 65 3.27 -2.78 -7.57
CA ALA A 65 2.18 -2.57 -8.52
C ALA A 65 1.23 -1.46 -8.06
N MET A 66 0.87 -1.43 -6.76
CA MET A 66 0.05 -0.38 -6.17
C MET A 66 0.72 0.99 -6.31
N ALA A 67 2.01 1.09 -5.97
CA ALA A 67 2.76 2.34 -6.05
C ALA A 67 2.83 2.86 -7.50
N ARG A 68 3.08 1.98 -8.49
CA ARG A 68 3.10 2.34 -9.91
C ARG A 68 1.76 2.87 -10.43
N ASN A 69 0.64 2.41 -9.85
CA ASN A 69 -0.70 2.90 -10.18
C ASN A 69 -1.11 4.12 -9.32
N GLY A 70 -0.19 4.69 -8.54
CA GLY A 70 -0.44 5.88 -7.72
C GLY A 70 -1.15 5.62 -6.40
N GLY A 71 -1.30 4.34 -6.00
CA GLY A 71 -1.83 3.90 -4.71
C GLY A 71 -0.74 3.48 -3.72
N LEU A 72 -1.12 2.76 -2.67
CA LEU A 72 -0.21 2.29 -1.62
C LEU A 72 -0.37 0.80 -1.33
N GLY A 73 0.75 0.10 -1.18
CA GLY A 73 0.79 -1.26 -0.63
C GLY A 73 1.17 -1.27 0.84
N VAL A 74 0.41 -1.98 1.69
CA VAL A 74 0.79 -2.24 3.09
C VAL A 74 1.20 -3.70 3.21
N LEU A 75 2.48 -3.94 3.51
CA LEU A 75 2.99 -5.29 3.72
C LEU A 75 2.37 -5.90 4.98
N HIS A 76 1.90 -7.14 4.87
CA HIS A 76 1.41 -7.89 6.01
C HIS A 76 2.53 -8.20 7.03
N ARG A 77 2.13 -8.59 8.24
CA ARG A 77 3.04 -8.90 9.35
C ARG A 77 3.17 -10.41 9.66
N ASN A 78 2.68 -11.27 8.76
CA ASN A 78 2.76 -12.72 8.91
C ASN A 78 4.11 -13.26 8.41
N LEU A 79 5.19 -12.56 8.74
CA LEU A 79 6.56 -12.86 8.36
C LEU A 79 7.50 -12.52 9.54
N PRO A 80 8.64 -13.19 9.67
CA PRO A 80 9.73 -12.71 10.51
C PRO A 80 10.13 -11.27 10.14
N VAL A 81 10.57 -10.49 11.12
CA VAL A 81 10.94 -9.07 10.93
C VAL A 81 11.98 -8.89 9.82
N ALA A 82 12.97 -9.78 9.74
CA ALA A 82 14.01 -9.73 8.72
C ALA A 82 13.45 -9.92 7.30
N GLU A 83 12.48 -10.82 7.14
CA GLU A 83 11.87 -11.10 5.85
C GLU A 83 10.94 -9.96 5.42
N GLN A 84 10.17 -9.40 6.35
CA GLN A 84 9.37 -8.20 6.07
C GLN A 84 10.26 -7.01 5.68
N ALA A 85 11.41 -6.83 6.32
CA ALA A 85 12.38 -5.80 5.96
C ALA A 85 12.95 -6.02 4.55
N GLY A 86 13.24 -7.28 4.17
CA GLY A 86 13.65 -7.63 2.81
C GLY A 86 12.58 -7.29 1.76
N GLN A 87 11.30 -7.55 2.06
CA GLN A 87 10.18 -7.14 1.20
C GLN A 87 10.12 -5.62 1.02
N VAL A 88 10.34 -4.85 2.10
CA VAL A 88 10.43 -3.37 2.01
C VAL A 88 11.59 -2.94 1.13
N GLU A 89 12.76 -3.56 1.30
CA GLU A 89 13.95 -3.24 0.51
C GLU A 89 13.72 -3.45 -0.99
N ILE A 90 13.12 -4.57 -1.37
CA ILE A 90 12.74 -4.87 -2.76
C ILE A 90 11.83 -3.76 -3.33
N VAL A 91 10.80 -3.35 -2.58
CA VAL A 91 9.89 -2.27 -3.00
C VAL A 91 10.65 -0.95 -3.19
N LYS A 92 11.54 -0.60 -2.26
CA LYS A 92 12.30 0.65 -2.32
C LYS A 92 13.34 0.68 -3.44
N ARG A 93 13.88 -0.48 -3.83
CA ARG A 93 14.82 -0.64 -4.95
C ARG A 93 14.14 -0.74 -6.33
N SER A 94 12.84 -1.02 -6.38
CA SER A 94 12.12 -1.28 -7.65
C SER A 94 12.17 -0.12 -8.65
N GLU A 95 12.19 1.13 -8.19
CA GLU A 95 12.29 2.32 -9.03
C GLU A 95 12.90 3.47 -8.20
N SER A 96 14.23 3.59 -8.27
CA SER A 96 14.96 4.71 -7.68
C SER A 96 15.54 5.58 -8.79
N GLY A 97 15.17 6.87 -8.83
CA GLY A 97 15.75 7.82 -9.79
C GLY A 97 17.26 8.03 -9.63
N MET A 98 17.81 7.67 -8.46
CA MET A 98 19.25 7.59 -8.18
C MET A 98 19.50 6.39 -7.27
N VAL A 99 20.45 5.52 -7.63
CA VAL A 99 20.81 4.34 -6.82
C VAL A 99 21.78 4.79 -5.72
N SER A 100 21.33 4.82 -4.47
CA SER A 100 22.13 5.28 -3.32
C SER A 100 23.17 4.26 -2.85
N ASP A 101 22.91 2.96 -3.02
CA ASP A 101 23.78 1.87 -2.60
C ASP A 101 23.88 0.83 -3.74
N PRO A 102 24.74 1.07 -4.74
CA PRO A 102 24.82 0.20 -5.90
C PRO A 102 25.53 -1.13 -5.55
N ILE A 103 25.03 -2.20 -6.16
CA ILE A 103 25.75 -3.47 -6.23
C ILE A 103 27.06 -3.25 -7.01
N THR A 104 28.19 -3.59 -6.38
CA THR A 104 29.52 -3.47 -6.97
C THR A 104 30.30 -4.78 -6.83
N CYS A 105 31.19 -5.07 -7.78
CA CYS A 105 32.06 -6.25 -7.74
C CYS A 105 33.53 -5.86 -7.95
N ALA A 106 34.43 -6.65 -7.37
CA ALA A 106 35.86 -6.47 -7.55
C ALA A 106 36.32 -7.04 -8.90
N PRO A 107 37.41 -6.53 -9.51
CA PRO A 107 37.90 -7.02 -10.80
C PRO A 107 38.25 -8.52 -10.83
N GLY A 108 38.54 -9.12 -9.68
CA GLY A 108 38.84 -10.55 -9.52
C GLY A 108 37.64 -11.42 -9.13
N ALA A 109 36.44 -10.85 -9.04
CA ALA A 109 35.23 -11.61 -8.71
C ALA A 109 34.90 -12.59 -9.84
N THR A 110 34.48 -13.79 -9.48
CA THR A 110 33.99 -14.78 -10.46
C THR A 110 32.58 -14.43 -10.90
N LEU A 111 32.13 -15.01 -12.01
CA LEU A 111 30.74 -14.86 -12.45
C LEU A 111 29.75 -15.35 -11.38
N GLN A 112 30.09 -16.43 -10.67
CA GLN A 112 29.28 -16.95 -9.57
C GLN A 112 29.12 -15.93 -8.44
N ASP A 113 30.20 -15.23 -8.06
CA ASP A 113 30.15 -14.21 -7.00
C ASP A 113 29.21 -13.06 -7.38
N VAL A 114 29.20 -12.69 -8.66
CA VAL A 114 28.33 -11.62 -9.18
C VAL A 114 26.88 -12.09 -9.25
N ASP A 115 26.63 -13.31 -9.71
CA ASP A 115 25.29 -13.90 -9.77
C ASP A 115 24.67 -14.00 -8.36
N ASP A 116 25.44 -14.45 -7.38
CA ASP A 116 25.01 -14.54 -5.98
C ASP A 116 24.73 -13.15 -5.38
N LEU A 117 25.43 -12.11 -5.81
CA LEU A 117 25.20 -10.73 -5.36
C LEU A 117 23.92 -10.14 -5.97
N CYS A 118 23.65 -10.45 -7.24
CA CYS A 118 22.49 -9.99 -8.00
C CYS A 118 21.20 -10.77 -7.69
N ALA A 119 21.31 -12.00 -7.17
CA ALA A 119 20.17 -12.84 -6.80
C ALA A 119 19.50 -12.44 -5.46
N ARG A 120 20.05 -11.44 -4.75
CA ARG A 120 19.54 -10.92 -3.47
C ARG A 120 18.53 -9.81 -3.70
#